data_AF-A0A1G6G4R9-F1
#
_entry.id   AF-A0A1G6G4R9-F1
#
_cell.length_a   1.000
_cell.length_b   1.000
_cell.length_c   1.000
_cell.angle_alpha   90.00
_cell.angle_beta   90.00
_cell.angle_gamma   90.00
#
_symmetry.space_group_name_H-M   'P 1'
#
loop_
_entity.id
_entity.type
_entity.pdbx_description
1 polymer ?
#
loop_
_entity_poly.entity_id
_entity_poly.type
_entity_poly.pdbx_seq_one_letter_code
_entity_poly.pdbx_strand_id
1 'polypeptide(L)' 'MTSKESALLGQMEELGFSHGMIMTAMKILSQNKDAQDDALLYLYDEHPSEKQFIEYIAEMCE' A
#
# COMPACT_ATOMS: atom_id res chain seq x y z
N MET A 1 -13.90 3.79 3.30
CA MET A 1 -12.57 3.71 3.90
C MET A 1 -12.67 2.97 5.21
N THR A 2 -12.16 1.74 5.23
CA THR A 2 -12.03 0.92 6.44
C THR A 2 -10.84 1.41 7.28
N SER A 3 -10.72 0.94 8.52
CA SER A 3 -9.57 1.28 9.37
C SER A 3 -8.22 0.90 8.74
N LYS A 4 -8.16 -0.22 7.99
CA LYS A 4 -6.95 -0.66 7.29
C LYS A 4 -6.60 0.24 6.10
N GLU A 5 -7.61 0.58 5.31
CA GLU A 5 -7.46 1.52 4.20
C GLU A 5 -6.97 2.90 4.67
N SER A 6 -7.45 3.37 5.81
CA SER A 6 -6.96 4.62 6.43
C SER A 6 -5.52 4.49 6.94
N ALA A 7 -5.13 3.33 7.48
CA ALA A 7 -3.77 3.07 7.94
C ALA A 7 -2.77 3.02 6.77
N LEU A 8 -3.13 2.32 5.69
CA LEU A 8 -2.36 2.28 4.44
C LEU A 8 -2.15 3.69 3.87
N LEU A 9 -3.23 4.48 3.79
CA LEU A 9 -3.17 5.86 3.34
C LEU A 9 -2.19 6.68 4.20
N GLY A 10 -2.36 6.66 5.52
CA GLY A 10 -1.49 7.41 6.44
C GLY A 10 -0.02 6.99 6.31
N GLN A 11 0.26 5.70 6.23
CA GLN A 11 1.63 5.21 6.12
C GLN A 11 2.29 5.62 4.81
N MET A 12 1.57 5.56 3.69
CA MET A 12 2.09 6.02 2.40
C MET A 12 2.31 7.54 2.38
N GLU A 13 1.43 8.32 3.02
CA GLU A 13 1.61 9.77 3.17
C GLU A 13 2.84 10.11 4.03
N GLU A 14 3.05 9.38 5.13
CA GLU A 14 4.22 9.54 6.01
C GLU A 14 5.54 9.20 5.30
N LEU A 15 5.53 8.18 4.43
CA LEU A 15 6.66 7.82 3.56
C LEU A 15 6.86 8.81 2.38
N GLY A 16 5.97 9.80 2.23
CA GLY A 16 6.06 10.83 1.21
C GLY A 16 5.66 10.36 -0.19
N PHE A 17 4.82 9.32 -0.29
CA PHE A 17 4.38 8.81 -1.58
C PHE A 17 3.53 9.82 -2.33
N SER A 18 3.69 9.84 -3.64
CA SER A 18 2.93 10.68 -4.55
C SER A 18 1.47 10.27 -4.56
N HIS A 19 0.58 11.26 -4.68
CA HIS A 19 -0.86 11.03 -4.67
C HIS A 19 -1.33 10.01 -5.72
N GLY A 20 -0.71 10.02 -6.91
CA GLY A 20 -1.02 9.06 -7.97
C GLY A 20 -0.68 7.61 -7.58
N MET A 21 0.45 7.39 -6.90
CA MET A 21 0.83 6.08 -6.39
C MET A 21 -0.09 5.61 -5.27
N ILE A 22 -0.41 6.49 -4.32
CA ILE A 22 -1.35 6.19 -3.24
C ILE A 22 -2.70 5.73 -3.81
N MET A 23 -3.28 6.50 -4.73
CA MET A 23 -4.58 6.15 -5.32
C MET A 23 -4.53 4.83 -6.10
N THR A 24 -3.41 4.54 -6.76
CA THR A 24 -3.21 3.29 -7.51
C THR A 24 -3.11 2.10 -6.56
N ALA A 25 -2.28 2.19 -5.52
CA ALA A 25 -2.13 1.15 -4.52
C ALA A 25 -3.45 0.89 -3.77
N MET A 26 -4.14 1.94 -3.33
CA MET A 26 -5.45 1.82 -2.68
C MET A 26 -6.47 1.12 -3.57
N LYS A 27 -6.47 1.40 -4.88
CA LYS A 27 -7.38 0.73 -5.82
C LYS A 27 -7.07 -0.76 -5.96
N ILE A 28 -5.80 -1.13 -6.07
CA ILE A 28 -5.34 -2.52 -6.14
C ILE A 28 -5.74 -3.27 -4.85
N LEU A 29 -5.36 -2.72 -3.70
CA LEU A 29 -5.55 -3.35 -2.39
C LEU A 29 -7.01 -3.39 -1.93
N SER A 30 -7.89 -2.51 -2.45
CA SER A 30 -9.31 -2.48 -2.07
C SER A 30 -10.06 -3.80 -2.34
N GLN A 31 -9.54 -4.63 -3.25
CA GLN A 31 -10.18 -5.88 -3.67
C GLN A 31 -9.83 -7.07 -2.78
N ASN A 32 -8.76 -6.99 -1.97
CA ASN A 32 -8.26 -8.12 -1.19
C ASN A 32 -7.83 -7.67 0.22
N LYS A 33 -8.55 -8.14 1.26
CA LYS A 33 -8.29 -7.76 2.65
C LYS A 33 -6.99 -8.35 3.21
N ASP A 34 -6.60 -9.53 2.75
CA ASP A 34 -5.36 -10.17 3.18
C ASP A 34 -4.18 -9.41 2.59
N ALA A 35 -4.31 -8.97 1.32
CA ALA A 35 -3.31 -8.13 0.69
C ALA A 35 -3.12 -6.76 1.39
N GLN A 36 -4.17 -6.22 2.01
CA GLN A 36 -4.05 -4.99 2.80
C GLN A 36 -3.20 -5.19 4.05
N ASP A 37 -3.27 -6.35 4.71
CA ASP A 37 -2.48 -6.64 5.90
C ASP A 37 -1.00 -6.81 5.54
N ASP A 38 -0.73 -7.60 4.51
CA ASP A 38 0.63 -7.85 4.03
C ASP A 38 1.29 -6.55 3.53
N ALA A 39 0.56 -5.74 2.75
CA ALA A 39 1.05 -4.43 2.29
C ALA A 39 1.30 -3.45 3.44
N LEU A 40 0.45 -3.44 4.46
CA LEU A 40 0.64 -2.58 5.62
C LEU A 40 1.89 -3.01 6.41
N LEU A 41 2.08 -4.32 6.60
CA LEU A 41 3.26 -4.87 7.27
C LEU A 41 4.54 -4.52 6.50
N TYR A 42 4.54 -4.69 5.18
CA TYR A 42 5.67 -4.34 4.31
C TYR A 42 6.02 -2.85 4.38
N LEU A 43 5.03 -1.94 4.40
CA LEU A 43 5.28 -0.51 4.55
C LEU A 43 5.92 -0.15 5.90
N TYR A 44 5.52 -0.83 6.98
CA TYR A 44 6.06 -0.59 8.33
C TYR A 44 7.47 -1.17 8.52
N ASP A 45 7.71 -2.39 8.03
CA ASP A 45 8.97 -3.08 8.27
C ASP A 45 10.07 -2.56 7.33
N GLU A 46 9.74 -2.37 6.05
CA GLU A 46 10.76 -2.15 5.01
C GLU A 46 10.90 -0.69 4.58
N HIS A 47 9.95 0.19 4.91
CA HIS A 47 9.92 1.60 4.48
C HIS A 47 10.28 1.79 2.99
N PRO A 48 9.57 1.09 2.08
CA PRO A 48 9.96 1.00 0.68
C PRO A 48 9.83 2.35 -0.04
N SER A 49 10.56 2.50 -1.14
CA SER A 49 10.23 3.54 -2.12
C SER A 49 8.92 3.23 -2.86
N GLU A 50 8.32 4.25 -3.48
CA GLU A 50 7.11 4.07 -4.32
C GLU A 50 7.25 2.95 -5.34
N LYS A 51 8.43 2.85 -5.98
CA LYS A 51 8.72 1.84 -6.99
C LYS A 51 8.73 0.42 -6.40
N GLN A 52 9.41 0.24 -5.26
CA GLN A 52 9.46 -1.06 -4.60
C GLN A 52 8.07 -1.48 -4.11
N PHE A 53 7.28 -0.53 -3.60
CA PHE A 53 5.94 -0.81 -3.13
C PHE A 53 4.99 -1.23 -4.26
N ILE A 54 5.04 -0.56 -5.41
CA ILE A 54 4.18 -0.95 -6.55
C ILE A 54 4.58 -2.30 -7.16
N GLU A 55 5.87 -2.61 -7.22
CA GLU A 55 6.37 -3.91 -7.64
C GLU A 55 5.86 -5.01 -6.69
N TYR A 56 5.99 -4.79 -5.38
CA TYR A 56 5.49 -5.71 -4.36
C TYR A 56 3.97 -5.97 -4.48
N ILE A 57 3.13 -4.93 -4.53
CA ILE A 57 1.67 -5.15 -4.61
C ILE A 57 1.22 -5.69 -5.97
N ALA A 58 2.01 -5.50 -7.03
CA ALA A 58 1.75 -6.10 -8.33
C ALA A 58 1.98 -7.61 -8.30
N GLU A 59 3.03 -8.08 -7.63
CA GLU A 59 3.30 -9.52 -7.42
C GLU A 59 2.19 -10.21 -6.61
N MET A 60 1.54 -9.50 -5.70
CA MET A 60 0.41 -10.03 -4.92
C MET A 60 -0.88 -10.24 -5.73
N CYS A 61 -0.93 -9.71 -6.96
CA CYS A 61 -2.10 -9.77 -7.83
C CYS A 61 -1.96 -10.82 -8.96
N GLU A 62 -0.86 -11.58 -9.01
CA GLU A 62 -0.73 -12.79 -9.82
C GLU A 62 -1.33 -14.03 -9.13
#